data_AF-A0A432S6U1-F1
#
_entry.id   AF-A0A432S6U1-F1
#
_cell.length_a   1.000
_cell.length_b   1.000
_cell.length_c   1.000
_cell.angle_alpha   90.00
_cell.angle_beta   90.00
_cell.angle_gamma   90.00
#
_symmetry.space_group_name_H-M   'P 1'
#
loop_
_entity.id
_entity.type
_entity.pdbx_description
1 polymer ?
#
loop_
_entity_poly.entity_id
_entity_poly.type
_entity_poly.pdbx_seq_one_letter_code
_entity_poly.pdbx_strand_id
1 'polypeptide(L)' 'MLFKVLWESFSVALLLYGSYLIYVFIWFSIYKILKIDIFTSKIISGSIVNAILLFSFTKWLIKKVKELKEKRKDENIGEA' A
#
# COMPACT_ATOMS: atom_id res chain seq x y z
N MET A 1 16.34 3.44 -18.83
CA MET A 1 16.05 2.25 -17.99
C MET A 1 16.46 2.47 -16.53
N LEU A 2 17.72 2.79 -16.24
CA LEU A 2 18.22 3.02 -14.87
C LEU A 2 17.38 4.03 -14.06
N PHE A 3 17.07 5.21 -14.60
CA PHE A 3 16.23 6.20 -13.92
C PHE A 3 14.82 5.72 -13.60
N LYS A 4 14.23 4.87 -14.46
CA LYS A 4 12.89 4.33 -14.26
C LYS A 4 12.87 3.32 -13.12
N VAL A 5 13.89 2.45 -13.07
CA VAL A 5 14.08 1.49 -11.97
C VAL A 5 14.34 2.23 -10.66
N LEU A 6 15.21 3.25 -10.67
CA LEU A 6 15.49 4.07 -9.48
C LEU A 6 14.21 4.73 -8.94
N TRP A 7 13.38 5.25 -9.83
CA TRP A 7 12.12 5.91 -9.47
C TRP A 7 11.07 4.96 -8.90
N GLU A 8 10.95 3.77 -9.49
CA GLU A 8 10.07 2.71 -8.97
C GLU A 8 10.54 2.22 -7.59
N SER A 9 11.85 1.97 -7.43
CA SER A 9 12.41 1.60 -6.12
C SER A 9 12.24 2.70 -5.07
N PHE A 10 12.42 3.96 -5.45
CA PHE A 10 12.19 5.10 -4.56
C PHE A 10 10.72 5.20 -4.14
N SER A 11 9.79 4.99 -5.07
CA SER A 11 8.35 5.00 -4.78
C SER A 11 7.97 3.88 -3.80
N VAL A 12 8.55 2.69 -3.96
CA VAL A 12 8.35 1.57 -3.03
C VAL A 12 8.96 1.87 -1.66
N ALA A 13 10.18 2.41 -1.61
CA ALA A 13 10.82 2.81 -0.37
C ALA A 13 10.00 3.87 0.38
N LEU A 14 9.47 4.86 -0.33
CA LEU A 14 8.62 5.91 0.23
C LEU A 14 7.29 5.33 0.77
N LEU A 15 6.70 4.36 0.06
CA LEU A 15 5.50 3.65 0.51
C LEU A 15 5.75 2.87 1.80
N LEU A 16 6.85 2.14 1.87
CA LEU A 16 7.25 1.38 3.06
C LEU A 16 7.54 2.31 4.24
N TYR A 17 8.25 3.41 3.98
CA TYR A 17 8.56 4.41 5.00
C TYR A 17 7.29 5.10 5.53
N GLY A 18 6.38 5.51 4.66
CA GLY A 18 5.09 6.07 5.05
C GLY A 18 4.25 5.08 5.87
N SER A 19 4.24 3.82 5.47
CA SER A 19 3.56 2.74 6.20
C SER A 19 4.16 2.50 7.58
N TYR A 20 5.48 2.60 7.71
CA TYR A 20 6.17 2.53 9.00
C TYR A 20 5.83 3.72 9.91
N LEU A 21 5.77 4.94 9.37
CA LEU A 21 5.37 6.11 10.16
C LEU A 21 3.94 5.97 10.70
N ILE A 22 3.01 5.47 9.88
CA ILE A 22 1.63 5.19 10.30
C ILE A 22 1.61 4.11 11.39
N TYR A 23 2.39 3.04 11.21
CA TYR A 23 2.55 1.98 12.21
C TYR A 23 3.01 2.53 13.57
N VAL A 24 4.10 3.30 13.59
CA VAL A 24 4.64 3.88 14.82
C VAL A 24 3.64 4.85 15.46
N PHE A 25 2.96 5.67 14.64
CA PHE A 25 1.96 6.62 15.12
C PHE A 25 0.78 5.91 15.81
N ILE A 26 0.23 4.86 15.19
CA ILE A 26 -0.89 4.09 15.75
C ILE A 26 -0.45 3.33 16.99
N TRP A 27 0.72 2.68 16.94
CA TRP A 27 1.27 1.95 18.09
C TRP A 27 1.44 2.89 19.30
N PHE A 28 2.10 4.03 19.10
CA PHE A 28 2.35 4.99 20.17
C PHE A 28 1.06 5.59 20.71
N SER A 29 0.10 5.89 19.83
CA SER A 29 -1.22 6.37 20.22
C SER A 29 -1.96 5.35 21.10
N ILE A 30 -1.98 4.07 20.70
CA ILE A 30 -2.62 3.01 21.48
C ILE A 30 -1.94 2.85 22.84
N TYR A 31 -0.61 2.75 22.85
CA TYR A 31 0.17 2.61 24.09
C TYR A 31 -0.11 3.76 25.07
N LYS A 32 -0.14 5.01 24.57
CA LYS A 32 -0.28 6.19 25.41
C LYS A 32 -1.72 6.49 25.84
N ILE A 33 -2.70 6.26 24.96
CA ILE A 33 -4.12 6.57 25.22
C ILE A 33 -4.79 5.42 25.98
N LEU A 34 -4.60 4.19 25.53
CA LEU A 34 -5.30 3.01 26.07
C LEU A 34 -4.52 2.33 27.21
N LYS A 35 -3.26 2.75 27.46
CA LYS A 35 -2.35 2.15 28.47
C LYS A 35 -2.24 0.63 28.33
N ILE A 36 -2.37 0.12 27.11
CA ILE A 36 -2.22 -1.29 26.77
C ILE A 36 -0.73 -1.62 26.71
N ASP A 37 -0.36 -2.87 27.03
CA ASP A 37 1.01 -3.35 26.96
C ASP A 37 1.65 -3.08 25.58
N ILE A 38 2.97 -2.84 25.58
CA ILE A 38 3.76 -2.53 24.38
C ILE A 38 3.62 -3.63 23.33
N PHE A 39 3.65 -4.90 23.74
CA PHE A 39 3.58 -6.03 22.82
C PHE A 39 2.22 -6.08 22.10
N THR A 40 1.14 -6.01 22.87
CA THR A 40 -0.22 -6.01 22.33
C THR A 40 -0.48 -4.80 21.43
N SER A 41 0.01 -3.61 21.81
CA SER A 41 -0.14 -2.39 21.02
C SER A 41 0.60 -2.45 19.67
N LYS A 42 1.76 -3.14 19.62
CA LYS A 42 2.49 -3.40 18.36
C LYS A 42 1.73 -4.36 17.44
N ILE A 43 1.06 -5.37 17.98
CA ILE A 43 0.28 -6.32 17.19
C ILE A 43 -0.94 -5.62 16.57
N ILE A 44 -1.68 -4.84 17.36
CA ILE A 44 -2.88 -4.14 16.89
C ILE A 44 -2.52 -3.14 15.78
N SER A 45 -1.51 -2.31 16.00
CA SER A 45 -1.03 -1.35 15.00
C SER A 45 -0.52 -2.03 13.73
N GLY A 46 0.20 -3.14 13.87
CA GLY A 46 0.66 -3.95 12.74
C GLY A 46 -0.50 -4.51 11.91
N SER A 47 -1.53 -5.06 12.56
CA SER A 47 -2.74 -5.54 11.89
C SER A 47 -3.48 -4.43 11.15
N ILE A 48 -3.62 -3.23 11.75
CA ILE A 48 -4.29 -2.09 11.12
C ILE A 48 -3.54 -1.65 9.86
N VAL A 49 -2.22 -1.48 9.95
CA VAL A 49 -1.39 -1.06 8.81
C VAL A 49 -1.40 -2.10 7.71
N ASN A 50 -1.34 -3.38 8.07
CA ASN A 50 -1.41 -4.47 7.09
C ASN A 50 -2.77 -4.50 6.37
N ALA A 51 -3.87 -4.30 7.09
CA ALA A 51 -5.20 -4.20 6.49
C ALA A 51 -5.29 -3.01 5.51
N ILE A 52 -4.75 -1.85 5.87
CA ILE A 52 -4.69 -0.66 4.99
C ILE A 52 -3.87 -0.93 3.73
N LEU A 53 -2.72 -1.57 3.88
CA LEU A 53 -1.85 -1.94 2.76
C LEU A 53 -2.53 -2.94 1.82
N LEU A 54 -3.14 -3.99 2.35
CA LEU A 54 -3.87 -4.99 1.55
C LEU A 54 -5.05 -4.37 0.82
N PHE A 55 -5.81 -3.49 1.48
CA PHE A 55 -6.92 -2.79 0.84
C PHE A 55 -6.43 -1.86 -0.29
N SER A 56 -5.37 -1.10 -0.05
CA SER A 56 -4.80 -0.21 -1.06
C SER A 56 -4.22 -0.99 -2.24
N PHE A 57 -3.54 -2.10 -1.95
CA PHE A 57 -2.95 -2.99 -2.96
C PHE A 57 -4.03 -3.63 -3.82
N THR A 58 -5.06 -4.22 -3.22
CA THR A 58 -6.18 -4.85 -3.95
C THR A 58 -6.92 -3.82 -4.82
N LYS A 59 -7.20 -2.62 -4.30
CA LYS A 59 -7.80 -1.53 -5.07
C LYS A 59 -6.95 -1.12 -6.27
N TRP A 60 -5.63 -0.98 -6.07
CA TRP A 60 -4.69 -0.68 -7.14
C TRP A 60 -4.65 -1.79 -8.19
N LEU A 61 -4.61 -3.05 -7.75
CA LEU A 61 -4.55 -4.22 -8.62
C LEU A 61 -5.81 -4.35 -9.48
N ILE A 62 -7.00 -4.16 -8.91
CA ILE A 62 -8.27 -4.15 -9.64
C ILE A 62 -8.26 -3.03 -10.71
N LYS A 63 -7.82 -1.82 -10.35
CA LYS A 63 -7.71 -0.71 -11.29
C LYS A 63 -6.74 -1.03 -12.44
N LYS A 64 -5.58 -1.61 -12.13
CA LYS A 64 -4.58 -2.02 -13.12
C LYS A 64 -5.09 -3.10 -14.05
N VAL A 65 -5.78 -4.10 -13.53
CA VAL A 65 -6.40 -5.16 -14.35
C VAL A 65 -7.47 -4.60 -15.26
N LYS A 66 -8.28 -3.64 -14.78
CA LYS A 66 -9.30 -2.97 -15.61
C LYS A 66 -8.67 -2.16 -16.75
N GLU A 67 -7.65 -1.35 -16.46
CA GLU A 67 -6.89 -0.60 -17.48
C GLU A 67 -6.30 -1.52 -18.57
N LEU A 68 -5.77 -2.68 -18.18
CA LEU A 68 -5.22 -3.67 -19.12
C LEU A 68 -6.29 -4.36 -19.97
N LYS A 69 -7.50 -4.54 -19.44
CA LYS A 69 -8.65 -5.07 -20.20
C LYS A 69 -9.20 -4.04 -21.18
N GLU A 70 -9.26 -2.77 -20.79
CA GLU A 70 -9.71 -1.67 -21.67
C GLU A 70 -8.75 -1.45 -22.84
N LYS A 71 -7.44 -1.40 -22.59
CA LYS A 71 -6.44 -1.30 -23.67
C LYS A 71 -6.54 -2.40 -24.72
N ARG A 72 -6.77 -3.65 -24.29
CA ARG A 72 -6.98 -4.79 -25.21
C ARG A 72 -8.27 -4.67 -26.03
N LYS A 73 -9.27 -3.96 -25.51
CA LYS A 73 -10.55 -3.76 -26.20
C LYS A 73 -10.44 -2.66 -27.25
N ASP A 74 -9.71 -1.59 -26.98
CA ASP A 74 -9.42 -0.54 -27.97
C ASP A 74 -8.52 -1.05 -29.11
N GLU A 75 -7.53 -1.91 -28.82
CA GLU A 75 -6.69 -2.54 -29.86
C GLU A 75 -7.51 -3.46 -30.80
N ASN A 76 -8.56 -4.14 -30.31
CA ASN A 76 -9.43 -4.98 -31.14
C ASN A 76 -10.46 -4.20 -31.98
N ILE A 77 -10.70 -2.92 -31.70
CA ILE A 77 -11.64 -2.08 -32.48
C ILE A 77 -10.91 -1.33 -33.61
N GLY A 78 -9.58 -1.18 -33.53
CA GLY A 78 -8.75 -0.59 -34.58
C GLY A 78 -8.36 -1.52 -35.73
N GLU A 79 -8.67 -2.82 -35.62
CA GLU A 79 -8.40 -3.84 -36.66
C GLU A 79 -9.66 -4.32 -37.41
N ALA A 80 -10.83 -3.73 -37.15
CA ALA A 80 -12.10 -4.10 -37.78
C ALA A 80 -12.54 -3.10 -38.88
#